data_AF-A0A6I4VWU8-F1
#
_entry.id   AF-A0A6I4VWU8-F1
#
_cell.length_a   1.000
_cell.length_b   1.000
_cell.length_c   1.000
_cell.angle_alpha   90.00
_cell.angle_beta   90.00
_cell.angle_gamma   90.00
#
_symmetry.space_group_name_H-M   'P 1'
#
loop_
_entity.id
_entity.type
_entity.pdbx_description
1 polymer ?
#
loop_
_entity_poly.entity_id
_entity_poly.type
_entity_poly.pdbx_seq_one_letter_code
_entity_poly.pdbx_strand_id
1 'polypeptide(L)' 'MFIHPVILGAGKTIFSDSAKILPLKLMSSTSFSTGVVHLRYQKR' A
#
# COMPACT_ATOMS: atom_id res chain seq x y z
N MET A 1 2.89 -3.51 3.58
CA MET A 1 1.71 -3.50 2.69
C MET A 1 2.10 -4.13 1.37
N PHE A 2 1.30 -5.06 0.85
CA PHE A 2 1.52 -5.71 -0.44
C PHE A 2 0.62 -5.07 -1.49
N ILE A 3 1.21 -4.70 -2.63
CA ILE A 3 0.51 -4.14 -3.78
C ILE A 3 0.48 -5.19 -4.87
N HIS A 4 -0.72 -5.56 -5.31
CA HIS A 4 -0.92 -6.51 -6.39
C HIS A 4 -1.05 -5.77 -7.72
N PRO A 5 -0.46 -6.27 -8.82
CA PRO A 5 -0.47 -5.61 -10.12
C PRO A 5 -1.80 -5.83 -10.85
N VAL A 6 -2.91 -5.31 -10.29
CA VAL A 6 -4.26 -5.47 -10.82
C VAL A 6 -5.09 -4.20 -10.59
N ILE A 7 -5.93 -3.87 -11.58
CA ILE A 7 -6.95 -2.82 -11.46
C ILE A 7 -8.27 -3.50 -11.11
N LEU A 8 -8.84 -3.19 -9.93
CA LEU A 8 -10.02 -3.90 -9.42
C LEU A 8 -11.36 -3.39 -9.99
N GLY A 9 -11.46 -2.13 -10.38
CA GLY A 9 -12.71 -1.49 -10.85
C GLY A 9 -13.75 -1.23 -9.75
N ALA A 10 -13.88 -2.13 -8.76
CA ALA A 10 -14.68 -1.96 -7.55
C ALA A 10 -14.15 -2.87 -6.42
N GLY A 11 -14.52 -2.57 -5.16
CA GLY A 11 -14.14 -3.42 -4.02
C GLY A 11 -14.27 -2.71 -2.68
N LYS A 12 -13.91 -3.42 -1.60
CA LYS A 12 -13.83 -2.83 -0.27
C LYS A 12 -12.59 -1.94 -0.17
N THR A 13 -12.78 -0.69 0.26
CA THR A 13 -11.67 0.23 0.48
C THR A 13 -10.82 -0.22 1.67
N ILE A 14 -9.50 -0.04 1.56
CA ILE A 14 -8.54 -0.34 2.63
C ILE A 14 -8.49 0.75 3.72
N PHE A 15 -8.94 1.95 3.38
CA PHE A 15 -9.03 3.11 4.28
C PHE A 15 -10.42 3.75 4.11
N SER A 16 -10.95 4.32 5.18
CA SER A 16 -12.19 5.09 5.13
C SER A 16 -11.93 6.50 4.59
N ASP A 17 -12.94 7.10 3.96
CA ASP A 17 -12.84 8.48 3.43
C ASP A 17 -12.64 9.53 4.52
N SER A 18 -13.04 9.21 5.75
CA SER A 18 -12.85 10.04 6.95
C SER A 18 -11.48 9.85 7.62
N ALA A 19 -10.60 9.00 7.09
CA ALA A 19 -9.31 8.73 7.71
C ALA A 19 -8.41 9.98 7.68
N LYS A 20 -7.84 10.32 8.84
CA LYS A 20 -6.82 11.38 8.94
C LYS A 20 -5.59 11.01 8.11
N ILE A 21 -5.07 11.95 7.34
CA ILE A 21 -3.81 11.78 6.61
C ILE A 21 -2.66 11.63 7.62
N LEU A 22 -1.94 10.51 7.55
CA LEU A 22 -0.81 10.20 8.41
C LEU A 22 0.51 10.33 7.63
N PRO A 23 1.48 11.14 8.08
CA PRO A 23 2.78 11.20 7.44
C PRO A 23 3.57 9.93 7.73
N LEU A 24 4.00 9.24 6.68
CA LEU A 24 4.79 8.02 6.76
C LEU A 24 6.20 8.22 6.17
N LYS A 25 7.16 7.41 6.63
CA LYS A 25 8.49 7.28 6.02
C LYS A 25 8.60 5.88 5.41
N LEU A 26 8.95 5.81 4.12
CA LEU A 26 9.23 4.55 3.45
C LEU A 26 10.53 3.97 3.99
N MET A 27 10.46 2.75 4.50
CA MET A 27 11.60 2.01 5.04
C MET A 27 12.20 1.06 4.02
N SER A 28 11.38 0.40 3.21
CA SER A 28 11.85 -0.47 2.13
C SER A 28 10.76 -0.71 1.10
N SER A 29 11.20 -1.03 -0.12
CA SER A 29 10.39 -1.47 -1.24
C SER A 29 11.04 -2.70 -1.86
N THR A 30 10.31 -3.81 -1.90
CA THR A 30 10.80 -5.08 -2.45
C THR A 30 9.85 -5.57 -3.52
N SER A 31 10.34 -5.74 -4.75
CA SER A 31 9.59 -6.31 -5.86
C SER A 31 9.80 -7.82 -5.92
N PHE A 32 8.72 -8.56 -6.14
CA PHE A 32 8.77 -10.00 -6.42
C PHE A 32 8.68 -10.26 -7.92
N SER A 33 9.13 -11.43 -8.38
CA SER A 33 9.03 -11.85 -9.78
C SER A 33 7.59 -11.93 -10.31
N THR A 34 6.61 -12.03 -9.41
CA THR A 34 5.17 -12.01 -9.73
C THR A 34 4.62 -10.61 -10.03
N GLY A 35 5.44 -9.56 -9.89
CA GLY A 35 5.03 -8.16 -9.99
C GLY A 35 4.38 -7.59 -8.72
N VAL A 36 4.20 -8.40 -7.68
CA VAL A 36 3.81 -7.91 -6.35
C VAL A 36 4.91 -7.04 -5.77
N VAL A 37 4.53 -5.95 -5.08
CA VAL A 37 5.47 -5.07 -4.38
C VAL A 37 5.16 -5.04 -2.89
N HIS A 38 6.15 -5.34 -2.05
CA HIS A 38 6.06 -5.18 -0.60
C HIS A 38 6.68 -3.86 -0.16
N LEU A 39 5.86 -3.00 0.42
CA LEU A 39 6.25 -1.71 0.96
C LEU A 39 6.18 -1.74 2.49
N ARG A 40 7.29 -1.41 3.16
CA ARG A 40 7.33 -1.21 4.61
C ARG A 40 7.40 0.27 4.90
N TYR A 41 6.48 0.74 5.74
CA TYR A 41 6.42 2.12 6.19
C TYR A 41 6.52 2.18 7.71
N GLN A 42 7.09 3.27 8.22
CA GLN A 42 6.99 3.64 9.62
C GLN A 42 6.27 4.98 9.75
N LYS A 43 5.60 5.20 10.89
CA LYS A 43 5.13 6.53 11.25
C LYS A 43 6.33 7.47 11.37
N ARG A 44 6.17 8.70 10.93
CA ARG A 44 7.16 9.75 11.20
C ARG A 44 7.05 10.22 12.65
#